data_AF-A0AAJ3HV96-F1
#
_entry.id   AF-A0AAJ3HV96-F1
#
_cell.length_a   1.000
_cell.length_b   1.000
_cell.length_c   1.000
_cell.angle_alpha   90.00
_cell.angle_beta   90.00
_cell.angle_gamma   90.00
#
_symmetry.space_group_name_H-M   'P 1'
#
loop_
_entity.id
_entity.type
_entity.pdbx_description
1 polymer ?
#
loop_
_entity_poly.entity_id
_entity_poly.type
_entity_poly.pdbx_seq_one_letter_code
_entity_poly.pdbx_strand_id
1 'polypeptide(L)'
;MEKKQFTQLCEQLKAAGAIHPKSWANSELQENIPQFARFLVLKGLTDIYRDIEGNISEIDTYSDNAKNIYNKLTAQIDTKELNEFLHIYGKSIIGMVIDMLDEGYLYGVNDKVGWTLMELDEHGTTTDRLIQGLHEDFLEFEELELKTQLKD
;
A
#
# COMPACT_ATOMS: atom_id res chain seq x y z
N MET A 1 -27.31 15.53 -4.71
CA MET A 1 -26.24 15.49 -3.67
C MET A 1 -25.20 14.46 -4.07
N GLU A 2 -25.60 13.21 -4.32
CA GLU A 2 -24.75 12.10 -4.80
C GLU A 2 -23.87 12.46 -6.01
N LYS A 3 -24.41 13.14 -7.04
CA LYS A 3 -23.61 13.50 -8.22
C LYS A 3 -22.45 14.45 -7.92
N LYS A 4 -22.62 15.39 -6.98
CA LYS A 4 -21.55 16.34 -6.60
C LYS A 4 -20.46 15.63 -5.81
N GLN A 5 -20.87 14.81 -4.84
CA GLN A 5 -19.97 14.02 -4.01
C GLN A 5 -19.16 13.02 -4.86
N PHE A 6 -19.80 12.33 -5.80
CA PHE A 6 -19.12 11.43 -6.75
C PHE A 6 -18.04 12.14 -7.56
N THR A 7 -18.35 13.32 -8.11
CA THR A 7 -17.37 14.10 -8.88
C THR A 7 -16.19 14.52 -8.02
N GLN A 8 -16.44 15.01 -6.80
CA GLN A 8 -15.38 15.42 -5.87
C GLN A 8 -14.47 14.24 -5.49
N LEU A 9 -15.06 13.09 -5.16
CA LEU A 9 -14.30 11.89 -4.79
C LEU A 9 -13.45 11.38 -5.97
N CYS A 10 -13.99 11.37 -7.20
CA CYS A 10 -13.23 11.04 -8.40
C CYS A 10 -12.02 11.98 -8.60
N GLU A 11 -12.19 13.28 -8.35
CA GLU A 11 -11.11 14.27 -8.46
C GLU A 11 -10.02 14.03 -7.41
N GLN A 12 -10.40 13.73 -6.18
CA GLN A 12 -9.47 13.39 -5.09
C GLN A 12 -8.69 12.12 -5.39
N LEU A 13 -9.36 11.04 -5.78
CA LEU A 13 -8.73 9.77 -6.16
C LEU A 13 -7.77 9.95 -7.35
N LYS A 14 -8.20 10.69 -8.36
CA LYS A 14 -7.34 11.00 -9.52
C LYS A 14 -6.12 11.81 -9.11
N ALA A 15 -6.29 12.81 -8.24
CA ALA A 15 -5.17 13.61 -7.73
C ALA A 15 -4.21 12.78 -6.87
N ALA A 16 -4.72 11.77 -6.16
CA ALA A 16 -3.92 10.83 -5.38
C ALA A 16 -3.21 9.77 -6.25
N GLY A 17 -3.62 9.60 -7.52
CA GLY A 17 -2.95 8.74 -8.50
C GLY A 17 -3.74 7.50 -8.93
N ALA A 18 -5.01 7.36 -8.54
CA ALA A 18 -5.84 6.23 -8.96
C ALA A 18 -6.02 6.19 -10.48
N ILE A 19 -5.86 5.02 -11.09
CA ILE A 19 -6.08 4.85 -12.54
C ILE A 19 -7.55 4.58 -12.87
N HIS A 20 -8.30 4.06 -11.90
CA HIS A 20 -9.74 3.82 -12.03
C HIS A 20 -10.59 4.62 -11.01
N PRO A 21 -10.47 5.96 -10.93
CA PRO A 21 -11.09 6.77 -9.85
C PRO A 21 -12.61 6.65 -9.77
N LYS A 22 -13.29 6.36 -10.89
CA LYS A 22 -14.74 6.13 -10.91
C LYS A 22 -15.14 4.82 -10.22
N SER A 23 -14.30 3.79 -10.29
CA SER A 23 -14.56 2.48 -9.68
C SER A 23 -14.58 2.63 -8.16
N TRP A 24 -13.47 3.12 -7.60
CA TRP A 24 -13.34 3.51 -6.20
C TRP A 24 -14.47 4.41 -5.71
N ALA A 25 -14.76 5.50 -6.42
CA ALA A 25 -15.81 6.43 -6.00
C ALA A 25 -17.22 5.82 -6.01
N ASN A 26 -17.51 4.90 -6.94
CA ASN A 26 -18.79 4.19 -6.96
C ASN A 26 -18.92 3.28 -5.75
N SER A 27 -17.92 2.45 -5.45
CA SER A 27 -17.97 1.52 -4.32
C SER A 27 -18.10 2.26 -2.99
N GLU A 28 -17.38 3.37 -2.77
CA GLU A 28 -17.54 4.13 -1.53
C GLU A 28 -18.95 4.70 -1.36
N LEU A 29 -19.54 5.24 -2.42
CA LEU A 29 -20.87 5.84 -2.33
C LEU A 29 -22.00 4.81 -2.29
N GLN A 30 -21.82 3.63 -2.89
CA GLN A 30 -22.85 2.59 -2.95
C GLN A 30 -22.79 1.62 -1.77
N GLU A 31 -21.59 1.32 -1.27
CA GLU A 31 -21.35 0.29 -0.26
C GLU A 31 -20.95 0.89 1.10
N ASN A 32 -20.76 2.22 1.17
CA ASN A 32 -20.36 2.95 2.38
C ASN A 32 -19.03 2.43 2.99
N ILE A 33 -18.10 2.04 2.13
CA ILE A 33 -16.73 1.67 2.49
C ILE A 33 -15.77 2.85 2.25
N PRO A 34 -14.72 3.05 3.07
CA PRO A 34 -13.85 4.22 2.98
C PRO A 34 -12.79 4.03 1.87
N GLN A 35 -13.22 4.03 0.60
CA GLN A 35 -12.35 3.73 -0.54
C GLN A 35 -11.21 4.71 -0.71
N PHE A 36 -11.45 6.00 -0.47
CA PHE A 36 -10.35 6.96 -0.54
C PHE A 36 -9.29 6.68 0.54
N ALA A 37 -9.70 6.32 1.76
CA ALA A 37 -8.76 5.97 2.82
C ALA A 37 -7.99 4.68 2.49
N ARG A 38 -8.67 3.63 1.99
CA ARG A 38 -8.02 2.39 1.50
C ARG A 38 -6.99 2.69 0.43
N PHE A 39 -7.35 3.50 -0.56
CA PHE A 39 -6.43 3.92 -1.62
C PHE A 39 -5.18 4.61 -1.07
N LEU A 40 -5.34 5.52 -0.09
CA LEU A 40 -4.20 6.22 0.52
C LEU A 40 -3.27 5.27 1.28
N VAL A 41 -3.82 4.28 2.00
CA VAL A 41 -3.02 3.24 2.67
C VAL A 41 -2.22 2.44 1.65
N LEU A 42 -2.89 1.91 0.62
CA LEU A 42 -2.24 1.12 -0.43
C LEU A 42 -1.19 1.92 -1.21
N LYS A 43 -1.46 3.20 -1.48
CA LYS A 43 -0.49 4.11 -2.08
C LYS A 43 0.75 4.25 -1.21
N GLY A 44 0.58 4.51 0.09
CA GLY A 44 1.71 4.64 1.02
C GLY A 44 2.55 3.36 1.10
N LEU A 45 1.89 2.20 1.23
CA LEU A 45 2.55 0.89 1.22
C LEU A 45 3.29 0.63 -0.10
N THR A 46 2.69 1.04 -1.21
CA THR A 46 3.31 0.93 -2.53
C THR A 46 4.54 1.82 -2.70
N ASP A 47 4.46 3.07 -2.23
CA ASP A 47 5.58 4.00 -2.25
C ASP A 47 6.75 3.44 -1.41
N ILE A 48 6.47 2.80 -0.28
CA ILE A 48 7.50 2.18 0.58
C ILE A 48 8.30 1.11 -0.17
N TYR A 49 7.67 0.10 -0.78
CA TYR A 49 8.46 -0.97 -1.41
C TYR A 49 9.11 -0.54 -2.74
N ARG A 50 8.62 0.54 -3.36
CA ARG A 50 9.23 1.14 -4.55
C ARG A 50 10.51 1.91 -4.24
N ASP A 51 10.64 2.48 -3.04
CA ASP A 51 11.81 3.24 -2.62
C ASP A 51 12.97 2.33 -2.15
N ILE A 52 13.61 1.65 -3.10
CA ILE A 52 14.72 0.73 -2.79
C ILE A 52 15.90 1.46 -2.14
N GLU A 53 16.25 2.66 -2.63
CA GLU A 53 17.36 3.45 -2.10
C GLU A 53 17.08 3.95 -0.69
N GLY A 54 15.85 4.43 -0.42
CA GLY A 54 15.40 4.80 0.92
C GLY A 54 15.43 3.61 1.87
N ASN A 55 14.90 2.45 1.45
CA ASN A 55 14.91 1.23 2.27
C ASN A 55 16.34 0.75 2.58
N ILE A 56 17.27 0.79 1.63
CA ILE A 56 18.69 0.47 1.86
C ILE A 56 19.32 1.45 2.85
N SER A 57 18.94 2.74 2.78
CA SER A 57 19.43 3.76 3.70
C SER A 57 18.90 3.55 5.12
N GLU A 58 17.63 3.12 5.25
CA GLU A 58 16.97 2.86 6.54
C GLU A 58 17.50 1.58 7.23
N ILE A 59 18.03 0.63 6.48
CA ILE A 59 18.61 -0.60 7.02
C ILE A 59 19.73 -0.33 8.05
N ASP A 60 20.46 0.79 7.94
CA ASP A 60 21.48 1.19 8.92
C ASP A 60 20.89 1.41 10.34
N THR A 61 19.60 1.76 10.44
CA THR A 61 18.87 1.87 11.72
C THR A 61 18.77 0.51 12.44
N TYR A 62 18.72 -0.59 11.69
CA TYR A 62 18.47 -1.93 12.22
C TYR A 62 19.73 -2.81 12.25
N SER A 63 20.81 -2.42 11.56
CA SER A 63 22.05 -3.19 11.53
C SER A 63 23.25 -2.37 11.02
N ASP A 64 24.27 -2.24 11.88
CA ASP A 64 25.54 -1.57 11.55
C ASP A 64 26.34 -2.25 10.41
N ASN A 65 26.01 -3.50 10.05
CA ASN A 65 26.74 -4.28 9.04
C ASN A 65 25.96 -4.49 7.74
N ALA A 66 24.66 -4.20 7.71
CA ALA A 66 23.84 -4.57 6.57
C ALA A 66 24.20 -3.80 5.29
N LYS A 67 24.58 -2.52 5.39
CA LYS A 67 25.11 -1.76 4.24
C LYS A 67 26.44 -2.29 3.70
N ASN A 68 27.31 -2.79 4.58
CA ASN A 68 28.52 -3.47 4.17
C ASN A 68 28.21 -4.78 3.41
N ILE A 69 27.19 -5.53 3.85
CA ILE A 69 26.71 -6.71 3.10
C ILE A 69 26.18 -6.29 1.73
N TYR A 70 25.33 -5.26 1.65
CA TYR A 70 24.82 -4.73 0.39
C TYR A 70 25.94 -4.33 -0.58
N ASN A 71 26.95 -3.58 -0.11
CA ASN A 71 28.10 -3.17 -0.91
C ASN A 71 28.92 -4.38 -1.42
N LYS A 72 29.03 -5.45 -0.63
CA LYS A 72 29.70 -6.69 -1.07
C LYS A 72 28.90 -7.43 -2.14
N LEU A 73 27.56 -7.36 -2.09
CA LEU A 73 26.68 -7.96 -3.08
C LEU A 73 26.74 -7.19 -4.40
N THR A 74 26.62 -5.87 -4.38
CA THR A 74 26.71 -5.03 -5.59
C THR A 74 28.09 -5.04 -6.26
N ALA A 75 29.14 -5.43 -5.54
CA ALA A 75 30.46 -5.66 -6.12
C ALA A 75 30.56 -6.98 -6.92
N GLN A 76 29.59 -7.90 -6.77
CA GLN A 76 29.60 -9.24 -7.36
C GLN A 76 28.41 -9.52 -8.28
N ILE A 77 27.29 -8.81 -8.08
CA ILE A 77 26.02 -8.99 -8.75
C ILE A 77 25.68 -7.68 -9.46
N ASP A 78 25.04 -7.77 -10.62
CA ASP A 78 24.50 -6.60 -11.30
C ASP A 78 23.52 -5.84 -10.39
N THR A 79 23.74 -4.53 -10.24
CA THR A 79 22.94 -3.70 -9.34
C THR A 79 21.49 -3.60 -9.79
N LYS A 80 21.20 -3.66 -11.09
CA LYS A 80 19.82 -3.62 -11.59
C LYS A 80 19.10 -4.91 -11.22
N GLU A 81 19.70 -6.06 -11.45
CA GLU A 81 19.14 -7.37 -11.05
C GLU A 81 18.92 -7.45 -9.52
N LEU A 82 19.87 -6.95 -8.73
CA LEU A 82 19.72 -6.90 -7.28
C LEU A 82 18.56 -5.98 -6.86
N ASN A 83 18.45 -4.79 -7.44
CA ASN A 83 17.37 -3.86 -7.14
C ASN A 83 15.99 -4.41 -7.56
N GLU A 84 15.91 -5.11 -8.68
CA GLU A 84 14.69 -5.81 -9.11
C GLU A 84 14.28 -6.89 -8.11
N PHE A 85 15.23 -7.69 -7.63
CA PHE A 85 14.97 -8.66 -6.57
C PHE A 85 14.49 -7.99 -5.27
N LEU A 86 15.15 -6.92 -4.83
CA LEU A 86 14.77 -6.18 -3.62
C LEU A 86 13.37 -5.56 -3.74
N HIS A 87 13.00 -5.08 -4.93
CA HIS A 87 11.66 -4.58 -5.22
C HIS A 87 10.60 -5.66 -5.09
N ILE A 88 10.81 -6.83 -5.72
CA ILE A 88 9.87 -7.97 -5.63
C ILE A 88 9.78 -8.48 -4.18
N TYR A 89 10.90 -8.55 -3.48
CA TYR A 89 10.95 -8.96 -2.08
C TYR A 89 10.18 -7.98 -1.17
N GLY A 90 10.40 -6.67 -1.34
CA GLY A 90 9.67 -5.63 -0.63
C GLY A 90 8.16 -5.69 -0.89
N LYS A 91 7.76 -5.84 -2.16
CA LYS A 91 6.36 -6.04 -2.55
C LYS A 91 5.74 -7.26 -1.88
N SER A 92 6.47 -8.38 -1.83
CA SER A 92 6.01 -9.61 -1.18
C SER A 92 5.79 -9.42 0.32
N ILE A 93 6.70 -8.72 1.01
CA ILE A 93 6.51 -8.35 2.42
C ILE A 93 5.27 -7.49 2.60
N ILE A 94 5.06 -6.49 1.74
CA ILE A 94 3.90 -5.61 1.81
C ILE A 94 2.59 -6.37 1.58
N GLY A 95 2.56 -7.37 0.68
CA GLY A 95 1.41 -8.28 0.55
C GLY A 95 1.09 -8.99 1.87
N MET A 96 2.09 -9.54 2.56
CA MET A 96 1.89 -10.16 3.87
C MET A 96 1.44 -9.16 4.95
N VAL A 97 1.93 -7.92 4.89
CA VAL A 97 1.48 -6.84 5.79
C VAL A 97 0.01 -6.50 5.52
N ILE A 98 -0.40 -6.42 4.24
CA ILE A 98 -1.79 -6.18 3.84
C ILE A 98 -2.71 -7.27 4.40
N ASP A 99 -2.34 -8.55 4.25
CA ASP A 99 -3.11 -9.66 4.83
C ASP A 99 -3.25 -9.51 6.35
N MET A 100 -2.15 -9.16 7.03
CA MET A 100 -2.14 -8.92 8.47
C MET A 100 -3.01 -7.72 8.89
N LEU A 101 -3.04 -6.64 8.10
CA LEU A 101 -3.90 -5.47 8.33
C LEU A 101 -5.38 -5.81 8.15
N ASP A 102 -5.72 -6.65 7.18
CA ASP A 102 -7.10 -7.07 6.91
C ASP A 102 -7.63 -8.04 7.97
N GLU A 103 -6.79 -8.96 8.46
CA GLU A 103 -7.19 -9.95 9.46
C GLU A 103 -7.22 -9.40 10.90
N GLY A 104 -6.33 -8.46 11.23
CA GLY A 104 -6.33 -7.77 12.53
C GLY A 104 -6.11 -8.68 13.75
N TYR A 105 -5.62 -9.91 13.53
CA TYR A 105 -5.45 -10.98 14.53
C TYR A 105 -6.69 -11.31 15.37
N LEU A 106 -7.90 -10.99 14.87
CA LEU A 106 -9.14 -11.34 15.56
C LEU A 106 -9.37 -12.86 15.58
N TYR A 107 -8.88 -13.55 14.55
CA TYR A 107 -8.97 -15.00 14.41
C TYR A 107 -7.56 -15.58 14.23
N GLY A 108 -7.32 -16.80 14.74
CA GLY A 108 -6.09 -17.56 14.46
C GLY A 108 -4.90 -17.33 15.41
N VAL A 109 -4.81 -16.19 16.11
CA VAL A 109 -3.74 -15.93 17.11
C VAL A 109 -4.27 -16.00 18.54
N ASN A 110 -5.43 -15.40 18.81
CA ASN A 110 -6.12 -15.50 20.09
C ASN A 110 -7.62 -15.20 19.91
N ASP A 111 -8.47 -15.77 20.76
CA ASP A 111 -9.93 -15.57 20.69
C ASP A 111 -10.42 -14.42 21.61
N LYS A 112 -9.54 -13.50 22.00
CA LYS A 112 -9.83 -12.51 23.06
C LYS A 112 -9.79 -11.07 22.59
N VAL A 113 -8.85 -10.72 21.71
CA VAL A 113 -8.60 -9.36 21.26
C VAL A 113 -8.04 -9.38 19.83
N GLY A 114 -8.67 -8.60 18.96
CA GLY A 114 -8.14 -8.18 17.66
C GLY A 114 -8.08 -6.66 17.56
N TRP A 115 -7.62 -6.15 16.42
CA TRP A 115 -7.58 -4.74 16.10
C TRP A 115 -7.93 -4.52 14.62
N THR A 116 -8.15 -3.28 14.21
CA THR A 116 -8.44 -2.93 12.82
C THR A 116 -8.00 -1.51 12.54
N LEU A 117 -7.77 -1.17 11.27
CA LEU A 117 -7.57 0.20 10.83
C LEU A 117 -8.92 0.90 10.65
N MET A 118 -8.98 2.16 11.04
CA MET A 118 -10.21 2.95 10.97
C MET A 118 -9.92 4.32 10.36
N GLU A 119 -10.83 4.77 9.53
CA GLU A 119 -10.72 6.09 8.92
C GLU A 119 -10.93 7.21 9.97
N LEU A 120 -10.21 8.31 9.76
CA LEU A 120 -10.36 9.55 10.51
C LEU A 120 -11.02 10.63 9.65
N ASP A 121 -11.84 11.47 10.27
CA ASP A 121 -12.39 12.67 9.65
C ASP A 121 -11.38 13.83 9.61
N GLU A 122 -11.83 14.98 9.11
CA GLU A 122 -11.06 16.22 9.03
C GLU A 122 -10.62 16.81 10.38
N HIS A 123 -11.15 16.30 11.49
CA HIS A 123 -10.80 16.67 12.86
C HIS A 123 -9.90 15.62 13.54
N GLY A 124 -9.57 14.53 12.85
CA GLY A 124 -8.81 13.41 13.41
C GLY A 124 -9.64 12.48 14.30
N THR A 125 -10.97 12.57 14.22
CA THR A 125 -11.89 11.69 14.95
C THR A 125 -12.22 10.47 14.10
N THR A 126 -12.37 9.31 14.72
CA THR A 126 -12.76 8.09 14.01
C THR A 126 -14.15 8.20 13.38
N THR A 127 -14.29 7.75 12.14
CA THR A 127 -15.58 7.76 11.42
C THR A 127 -16.39 6.46 11.57
N ASP A 128 -15.89 5.51 12.38
CA ASP A 128 -16.36 4.12 12.49
C ASP A 128 -16.31 3.31 11.17
N ARG A 129 -15.81 3.91 10.07
CA ARG A 129 -15.59 3.21 8.80
C ARG A 129 -14.26 2.44 8.86
N LEU A 130 -14.34 1.12 8.76
CA LEU A 130 -13.18 0.24 8.80
C LEU A 130 -12.43 0.24 7.47
N ILE A 131 -11.10 0.33 7.55
CA ILE A 131 -10.19 0.13 6.43
C ILE A 131 -9.83 -1.37 6.44
N GLN A 132 -10.42 -2.12 5.53
CA GLN A 132 -10.34 -3.59 5.40
C GLN A 132 -10.44 -3.99 3.93
N GLY A 133 -10.19 -5.24 3.56
CA GLY A 133 -10.26 -5.70 2.18
C GLY A 133 -9.20 -5.05 1.28
N LEU A 134 -8.08 -4.63 1.87
CA LEU A 134 -6.96 -3.99 1.19
C LEU A 134 -6.33 -4.92 0.15
N HIS A 135 -6.31 -6.23 0.38
CA HIS A 135 -5.76 -7.21 -0.56
C HIS A 135 -6.49 -7.23 -1.91
N GLU A 136 -7.81 -7.00 -1.93
CA GLU A 136 -8.62 -6.98 -3.16
C GLU A 136 -8.24 -5.81 -4.05
N ASP A 137 -8.00 -4.66 -3.42
CA ASP A 137 -7.73 -3.40 -4.09
C ASP A 137 -6.23 -3.23 -4.44
N PHE A 138 -5.33 -3.99 -3.79
CA PHE A 138 -3.89 -3.96 -4.09
C PHE A 138 -3.57 -4.37 -5.53
N LEU A 139 -4.44 -5.19 -6.15
CA LEU A 139 -4.32 -5.63 -7.55
C LEU A 139 -4.23 -4.47 -8.56
N GLU A 140 -4.89 -3.32 -8.31
CA GLU A 140 -4.79 -2.15 -9.20
C GLU A 140 -3.35 -1.59 -9.24
N PHE A 141 -2.63 -1.65 -8.11
CA PHE A 141 -1.24 -1.20 -8.03
C PHE A 141 -0.29 -2.16 -8.75
N GLU A 142 -0.60 -3.46 -8.74
CA GLU A 142 0.15 -4.46 -9.53
C GLU A 142 -0.03 -4.26 -11.03
N GLU A 143 -1.26 -4.00 -11.47
CA GLU A 143 -1.55 -3.72 -12.89
C GLU A 143 -0.79 -2.46 -13.38
N LEU A 144 -0.70 -1.44 -12.53
CA LEU A 144 0.04 -0.22 -12.84
C LEU A 144 1.54 -0.50 -13.06
N GLU A 145 2.15 -1.38 -12.26
CA GLU A 145 3.56 -1.75 -12.40
C GLU A 145 3.82 -2.52 -13.68
N LEU A 146 2.99 -3.53 -13.98
CA LEU A 146 3.09 -4.30 -15.21
C LEU A 146 2.97 -3.39 -16.45
N LYS A 147 2.05 -2.42 -16.41
CA LYS A 147 1.90 -1.42 -17.49
C LYS A 147 3.10 -0.49 -17.64
N THR A 148 3.86 -0.25 -16.57
CA THR A 148 5.05 0.60 -16.58
C THR A 148 6.24 -0.16 -17.16
N GLN A 149 6.45 -1.41 -16.73
CA GLN A 149 7.52 -2.28 -17.23
C GLN A 149 7.41 -2.62 -18.72
N LEU A 150 6.21 -2.59 -19.31
CA LEU A 150 6.00 -2.81 -20.74
C LEU A 150 6.30 -1.59 -21.62
N LYS A 151 6.57 -0.42 -21.03
CA LYS A 151 6.84 0.83 -21.75
C LYS A 151 8.33 1.21 -21.81
N ASP A 152 9.16 0.51 -21.04
CA ASP A 152 10.62 0.61 -21.04
C ASP A 152 11.24 -0.49 -21.91
#